data_AF-A0AAU4F2C2-F1
#
_entry.id   AF-A0AAU4F2C2-F1
#
_cell.length_a   1.000
_cell.length_b   1.000
_cell.length_c   1.000
_cell.angle_alpha   90.00
_cell.angle_beta   90.00
_cell.angle_gamma   90.00
#
_symmetry.space_group_name_H-M   'P 1'
#
loop_
_entity.id
_entity.type
_entity.pdbx_description
1 polymer ?
#
loop_
_entity_poly.entity_id
_entity_poly.type
_entity_poly.pdbx_seq_one_letter_code
_entity_poly.pdbx_strand_id
1 'polypeptide(L)'
;MNNTPAWLTIAVAGMTAVVALLTASITTWLTTKSANKRSATELEQQRERFAQELEHQRELERRKLLFGLRSEIYLKITQVFADAVTALSVSRSDRSEGNAETVLELAGALRRLQDLVTSCAIVASEDVTSAARGFGGRLRATRDWLARPDMKLRGRNFDDVWDPAVDAFELLTNAMRVDLGSIDDSSRENSRLTTADPA
;
A
#
# COMPACT_ATOMS: atom_id res chain seq x y z
N MET A 1 71.70 -40.17 -46.54
CA MET A 1 71.43 -39.25 -45.41
C MET A 1 70.95 -37.95 -46.03
N ASN A 2 69.65 -37.64 -45.89
CA ASN A 2 69.06 -36.45 -46.49
C ASN A 2 69.43 -35.22 -45.67
N ASN A 3 70.40 -34.45 -46.17
CA ASN A 3 70.81 -33.18 -45.57
C ASN A 3 69.80 -32.10 -45.96
N THR A 4 68.76 -31.92 -45.15
CA THR A 4 67.91 -30.74 -45.24
C THR A 4 68.77 -29.50 -45.03
N PRO A 5 68.75 -28.52 -45.95
CA PRO A 5 69.66 -27.38 -45.86
C PRO A 5 69.25 -26.46 -44.70
N ALA A 6 70.24 -26.01 -43.91
CA ALA A 6 70.04 -25.29 -42.65
C ALA A 6 69.25 -23.97 -42.77
N TRP A 7 69.23 -23.35 -43.96
CA TRP A 7 68.42 -22.14 -44.20
C TRP A 7 66.91 -22.44 -44.17
N LEU A 8 66.51 -23.65 -44.54
CA LEU A 8 65.12 -24.08 -44.62
C LEU A 8 64.54 -24.34 -43.22
N THR A 9 65.34 -24.91 -42.31
CA THR A 9 64.96 -25.07 -40.89
C THR A 9 64.87 -23.72 -40.17
N ILE A 10 65.78 -22.79 -40.45
CA ILE A 10 65.72 -21.42 -39.89
C ILE A 10 64.49 -20.68 -40.41
N ALA A 11 64.17 -20.80 -41.70
CA ALA A 11 62.97 -20.19 -42.29
C ALA A 11 61.67 -20.76 -41.70
N VAL A 12 61.59 -22.08 -41.51
CA VAL A 12 60.44 -22.74 -40.89
C VAL A 12 60.31 -22.35 -39.42
N ALA A 13 61.40 -22.29 -38.67
CA ALA A 13 61.41 -21.84 -37.27
C ALA A 13 61.00 -20.36 -37.14
N GLY A 14 61.46 -19.49 -38.05
CA GLY A 14 61.06 -18.09 -38.10
C GLY A 14 59.57 -17.93 -38.40
N MET A 15 59.03 -18.65 -39.39
CA MET A 15 57.60 -18.62 -39.70
C MET A 15 56.73 -19.17 -38.57
N THR A 16 57.13 -20.27 -37.93
CA THR A 16 56.39 -20.82 -36.79
C THR A 16 56.40 -19.89 -35.58
N ALA A 17 57.51 -19.20 -35.31
CA ALA A 17 57.57 -18.18 -34.25
C ALA A 17 56.63 -16.99 -34.53
N VAL A 18 56.59 -16.52 -35.78
CA VAL A 18 55.68 -15.42 -36.18
C VAL A 18 54.21 -15.85 -36.06
N VAL A 19 53.87 -17.05 -36.53
CA VAL A 19 52.51 -17.59 -36.41
C VAL A 19 52.12 -17.76 -34.95
N ALA A 20 53.02 -18.27 -34.09
CA ALA A 20 52.75 -18.43 -32.66
C ALA A 20 52.48 -17.07 -31.97
N LEU A 21 53.27 -16.03 -32.29
CA LEU A 21 53.08 -14.69 -31.76
C LEU A 21 51.76 -14.06 -32.22
N LEU A 22 51.40 -14.21 -33.50
CA LEU A 22 50.13 -13.74 -34.03
C LEU A 22 48.95 -14.47 -33.40
N THR A 23 49.05 -15.78 -33.24
CA THR A 23 47.98 -16.59 -32.64
C THR A 23 47.80 -16.22 -31.16
N ALA A 24 48.90 -16.08 -30.40
CA ALA A 24 48.85 -15.68 -29.00
C ALA A 24 48.27 -14.27 -28.81
N SER A 25 48.67 -13.30 -29.64
CA SER A 25 48.17 -11.92 -29.56
C SER A 25 46.69 -11.80 -29.91
N ILE A 26 46.23 -12.48 -30.97
CA ILE A 26 44.81 -12.51 -31.36
C ILE A 26 43.98 -13.19 -30.27
N THR A 27 44.45 -14.31 -29.72
CA THR A 27 43.74 -15.04 -28.66
C THR A 27 43.61 -14.20 -27.40
N THR A 28 44.67 -13.49 -27.02
CA THR A 28 44.68 -12.56 -25.87
C THR A 28 43.72 -11.38 -26.10
N TRP A 29 43.70 -10.82 -27.31
CA TRP A 29 42.78 -9.74 -27.65
C TRP A 29 41.30 -10.19 -27.66
N LEU A 30 41.01 -11.38 -28.20
CA LEU A 30 39.66 -11.94 -28.20
C LEU A 30 39.17 -12.25 -26.78
N THR A 31 40.02 -12.83 -25.93
CA THR A 31 39.68 -13.12 -24.54
C THR A 31 39.43 -11.84 -23.75
N THR A 32 40.33 -10.85 -23.82
CA THR A 32 40.15 -9.54 -23.16
C THR A 32 38.89 -8.80 -23.64
N LYS A 33 38.63 -8.78 -24.95
CA LYS A 33 37.42 -8.18 -25.52
C LYS A 33 36.14 -8.91 -25.09
N SER A 34 36.18 -10.23 -25.03
CA SER A 34 35.04 -11.03 -24.55
C SER A 34 34.78 -10.82 -23.06
N ALA A 35 35.84 -10.70 -22.24
CA ALA A 35 35.75 -10.43 -20.82
C ALA A 35 35.17 -9.04 -20.54
N ASN A 36 35.62 -8.01 -21.28
CA ASN A 36 35.07 -6.66 -21.19
C ASN A 36 33.59 -6.57 -21.62
N LYS A 37 33.18 -7.35 -22.63
CA LYS A 37 31.76 -7.42 -23.01
C LYS A 37 30.92 -8.11 -21.93
N ARG A 38 31.39 -9.23 -21.38
CA ARG A 38 30.70 -9.97 -20.31
C ARG A 38 30.57 -9.12 -19.05
N SER A 39 31.63 -8.45 -18.64
CA SER A 39 31.59 -7.57 -17.46
C SER A 39 30.66 -6.37 -17.66
N ALA A 40 30.61 -5.79 -18.87
CA ALA A 40 29.66 -4.73 -19.18
C ALA A 40 28.20 -5.21 -19.09
N THR A 41 27.90 -6.40 -19.64
CA THR A 41 26.55 -6.99 -19.55
C THR A 41 26.19 -7.39 -18.12
N GLU A 42 27.14 -7.89 -17.33
CA GLU A 42 26.93 -8.23 -15.92
C GLU A 42 26.66 -6.99 -15.07
N LEU A 43 27.39 -5.88 -15.31
CA LEU A 43 27.14 -4.60 -14.65
C LEU A 43 25.76 -4.02 -15.00
N GLU A 44 25.33 -4.17 -16.25
CA GLU A 44 24.01 -3.72 -16.70
C GLU A 44 22.90 -4.54 -16.03
N GLN A 45 23.04 -5.87 -16.01
CA GLN A 45 22.11 -6.75 -15.28
C GLN A 45 22.09 -6.48 -13.77
N GLN A 46 23.25 -6.18 -13.16
CA GLN A 46 23.29 -5.79 -11.75
C GLN A 46 22.55 -4.47 -11.52
N ARG A 47 22.73 -3.46 -12.38
CA ARG A 47 22.01 -2.18 -12.30
C ARG A 47 20.50 -2.36 -12.43
N GLU A 48 20.06 -3.20 -13.36
CA GLU A 48 18.62 -3.50 -13.53
C GLU A 48 18.05 -4.19 -12.28
N ARG A 49 18.77 -5.18 -11.72
CA ARG A 49 18.35 -5.85 -10.47
C ARG A 49 18.28 -4.87 -9.29
N PHE A 50 19.27 -3.99 -9.15
CA PHE A 50 19.25 -2.95 -8.12
C PHE A 50 18.10 -1.96 -8.32
N ALA A 51 17.80 -1.57 -9.56
CA ALA A 51 16.67 -0.69 -9.85
C ALA A 51 15.34 -1.35 -9.48
N GLN A 52 15.14 -2.63 -9.85
CA GLN A 52 13.95 -3.40 -9.50
C GLN A 52 13.81 -3.57 -7.98
N GLU A 53 14.88 -3.89 -7.28
CA GLU A 53 14.87 -4.02 -5.82
C GLU A 53 14.51 -2.69 -5.14
N LEU A 54 15.06 -1.58 -5.63
CA LEU A 54 14.78 -0.26 -5.08
C LEU A 54 13.33 0.17 -5.34
N GLU A 55 12.78 -0.14 -6.51
CA GLU A 55 11.35 0.05 -6.80
C GLU A 55 10.46 -0.82 -5.89
N HIS A 56 10.84 -2.08 -5.69
CA HIS A 56 10.14 -2.99 -4.80
C HIS A 56 10.14 -2.46 -3.35
N GLN A 57 11.28 -1.98 -2.85
CA GLN A 57 11.37 -1.39 -1.52
C GLN A 57 10.52 -0.13 -1.38
N ARG A 58 10.53 0.76 -2.37
CA ARG A 58 9.66 1.95 -2.38
C ARG A 58 8.18 1.59 -2.35
N GLU A 59 7.80 0.55 -3.07
CA GLU A 59 6.42 0.06 -3.08
C GLU A 59 6.03 -0.53 -1.72
N LEU A 60 6.92 -1.29 -1.07
CA LEU A 60 6.70 -1.80 0.29
C LEU A 60 6.56 -0.65 1.30
N GLU A 61 7.41 0.38 1.24
CA GLU A 61 7.30 1.56 2.10
C GLU A 61 6.00 2.32 1.88
N ARG A 62 5.58 2.52 0.62
CA ARG A 62 4.28 3.13 0.29
C ARG A 62 3.12 2.35 0.90
N ARG A 63 3.13 1.01 0.79
CA ARG A 63 2.09 0.17 1.39
C ARG A 63 2.06 0.28 2.91
N LYS A 64 3.22 0.29 3.57
CA LYS A 64 3.32 0.50 5.03
C LYS A 64 2.76 1.85 5.46
N LEU A 65 3.08 2.92 4.74
CA LEU A 65 2.56 4.26 5.03
C LEU A 65 1.04 4.32 4.85
N LEU A 66 0.51 3.72 3.78
CA LEU A 66 -0.93 3.63 3.55
C LEU A 66 -1.64 2.83 4.64
N PHE A 67 -1.06 1.71 5.09
CA PHE A 67 -1.59 0.93 6.20
C PHE A 67 -1.64 1.74 7.51
N GLY A 68 -0.55 2.43 7.85
CA GLY A 68 -0.47 3.30 9.02
C GLY A 68 -1.55 4.39 8.99
N LEU A 69 -1.69 5.08 7.85
CA LEU A 69 -2.70 6.13 7.68
C LEU A 69 -4.14 5.59 7.78
N ARG A 70 -4.43 4.45 7.13
CA ARG A 70 -5.75 3.80 7.19
C ARG A 70 -6.10 3.38 8.61
N SER A 71 -5.20 2.68 9.29
CA SER A 71 -5.43 2.23 10.67
C SER A 71 -5.69 3.41 11.61
N GLU A 72 -4.95 4.51 11.48
CA GLU A 72 -5.18 5.72 12.27
C GLU A 72 -6.56 6.34 12.02
N ILE A 73 -6.98 6.44 10.75
CA ILE A 73 -8.30 6.98 10.39
C ILE A 73 -9.41 6.06 10.89
N TYR A 74 -9.28 4.74 10.75
CA TYR A 74 -10.29 3.78 11.17
C TYR A 74 -10.48 3.81 12.69
N LEU A 75 -9.39 3.87 13.45
CA LEU A 75 -9.43 4.04 14.90
C LEU A 75 -10.15 5.34 15.30
N LYS A 76 -9.81 6.47 14.67
CA LYS A 76 -10.49 7.75 14.93
C LYS A 76 -11.99 7.68 14.64
N ILE A 77 -12.39 7.05 13.53
CA ILE A 77 -13.81 6.87 13.20
C ILE A 77 -14.52 6.09 14.30
N THR A 78 -13.93 4.97 14.74
CA THR A 78 -14.54 4.15 15.80
C THR A 78 -14.63 4.88 17.14
N GLN A 79 -13.61 5.66 17.50
CA GLN A 79 -13.59 6.43 18.74
C GLN A 79 -14.65 7.54 18.73
N VAL A 80 -14.71 8.36 17.68
CA VAL A 80 -15.69 9.45 17.61
C VAL A 80 -17.12 8.90 17.54
N PHE A 81 -17.32 7.72 16.95
CA PHE A 81 -18.63 7.06 16.96
C PHE A 81 -19.02 6.60 18.37
N ALA A 82 -18.10 6.00 19.11
CA ALA A 82 -18.33 5.62 20.51
C ALA A 82 -18.64 6.85 21.40
N ASP A 83 -17.95 7.97 21.18
CA ASP A 83 -18.24 9.23 21.86
C ASP A 83 -19.65 9.73 21.57
N ALA A 84 -20.09 9.66 20.30
CA ALA A 84 -21.45 10.03 19.90
C ALA A 84 -22.53 9.14 20.54
N VAL A 85 -22.30 7.83 20.60
CA VAL A 85 -23.18 6.87 21.30
C VAL A 85 -23.26 7.17 22.80
N THR A 86 -22.13 7.54 23.41
CA THR A 86 -22.06 7.88 24.84
C THR A 86 -22.85 9.17 25.12
N ALA A 87 -22.65 10.22 24.33
CA ALA A 87 -23.39 11.47 24.44
C ALA A 87 -24.91 11.25 24.30
N LEU A 88 -25.32 10.39 23.37
CA LEU A 88 -26.72 9.98 23.21
C LEU A 88 -27.29 9.23 24.41
N SER A 89 -26.50 8.32 24.98
CA SER A 89 -26.91 7.54 26.14
C SER A 89 -27.12 8.43 27.36
N VAL A 90 -26.23 9.41 27.57
CA VAL A 90 -26.37 10.43 28.63
C VAL A 90 -27.64 11.27 28.41
N SER A 91 -27.85 11.78 27.19
CA SER A 91 -29.03 12.57 26.83
C SER A 91 -30.36 11.81 27.05
N ARG A 92 -30.39 10.48 26.83
CA ARG A 92 -31.59 9.65 27.09
C ARG A 92 -31.85 9.38 28.57
N SER A 93 -30.80 9.37 29.40
CA SER A 93 -30.92 9.13 30.84
C SER A 93 -31.45 10.35 31.60
N ASP A 94 -31.09 11.56 31.14
CA ASP A 94 -31.64 12.82 31.62
C ASP A 94 -33.06 13.01 31.04
N ARG A 95 -34.08 12.50 31.73
CA ARG A 95 -35.51 12.70 31.39
C ARG A 95 -35.98 14.16 31.53
N SER A 96 -35.09 15.08 31.90
CA SER A 96 -35.32 16.52 31.91
C SER A 96 -35.19 17.04 30.47
N GLU A 97 -36.11 17.92 30.05
CA GLU A 97 -36.17 18.48 28.69
C GLU A 97 -34.78 18.69 28.07
N GLY A 98 -34.54 18.00 26.94
CA GLY A 98 -33.26 17.85 26.26
C GLY A 98 -32.26 18.98 26.52
N ASN A 99 -31.22 18.67 27.28
CA ASN A 99 -30.14 19.61 27.54
C ASN A 99 -29.54 20.04 26.18
N ALA A 100 -29.75 21.29 25.79
CA ALA A 100 -29.33 21.83 24.50
C ALA A 100 -27.81 21.64 24.27
N GLU A 101 -27.04 21.58 25.35
CA GLU A 101 -25.61 21.25 25.35
C GLU A 101 -25.34 19.84 24.78
N THR A 102 -26.06 18.81 25.23
CA THR A 102 -25.91 17.43 24.71
C THR A 102 -26.27 17.30 23.24
N VAL A 103 -27.24 18.08 22.76
CA VAL A 103 -27.62 18.10 21.34
C VAL A 103 -26.54 18.78 20.49
N LEU A 104 -25.92 19.85 21.00
CA LEU A 104 -24.80 20.52 20.34
C LEU A 104 -23.55 19.64 20.31
N GLU A 105 -23.25 18.93 21.39
CA GLU A 105 -22.15 17.96 21.46
C GLU A 105 -22.33 16.83 20.43
N LEU A 106 -23.54 16.26 20.37
CA LEU A 106 -23.88 15.23 19.39
C LEU A 106 -23.75 15.76 17.95
N ALA A 107 -24.27 16.94 17.66
CA ALA A 107 -24.14 17.56 16.34
C ALA A 107 -22.66 17.79 15.97
N GLY A 108 -21.83 18.18 16.94
CA GLY A 108 -20.39 18.31 16.78
C GLY A 108 -19.70 16.98 16.47
N ALA A 109 -20.06 15.91 17.20
CA ALA A 109 -19.53 14.57 16.98
C ALA A 109 -19.91 14.01 15.59
N LEU A 110 -21.17 14.18 15.17
CA LEU A 110 -21.65 13.76 13.85
C LEU A 110 -20.93 14.49 12.72
N ARG A 111 -20.63 15.78 12.89
CA ARG A 111 -19.84 16.54 11.91
C ARG A 111 -18.41 16.01 11.80
N ARG A 112 -17.74 15.80 12.94
CA ARG A 112 -16.37 15.22 12.96
C ARG A 112 -16.35 13.83 12.32
N LEU A 113 -17.35 13.00 12.59
CA LEU A 113 -17.51 11.69 11.95
C LEU A 113 -17.64 11.82 10.43
N GLN A 114 -18.44 12.77 9.95
CA GLN A 114 -18.63 12.98 8.51
C GLN A 114 -17.33 13.39 7.80
N ASP A 115 -16.52 14.24 8.43
CA ASP A 115 -15.22 14.66 7.90
C ASP A 115 -14.23 13.47 7.86
N LEU A 116 -14.20 12.67 8.93
CA LEU A 116 -13.37 11.47 9.01
C LEU A 116 -13.78 10.39 7.99
N VAL A 117 -15.08 10.15 7.83
CA VAL A 117 -15.63 9.20 6.85
C VAL A 117 -15.32 9.64 5.41
N THR A 118 -15.34 10.95 5.14
CA THR A 118 -14.92 11.50 3.86
C THR A 118 -13.43 11.28 3.63
N SER A 119 -12.62 11.48 4.65
CA SER A 119 -11.16 11.26 4.60
C SER A 119 -10.82 9.78 4.39
N CYS A 120 -11.57 8.89 5.04
CA CYS A 120 -11.49 7.43 4.86
C CYS A 120 -11.74 7.02 3.41
N ALA A 121 -12.78 7.55 2.77
CA ALA A 121 -13.11 7.26 1.38
C ALA A 121 -12.04 7.67 0.35
N ILE A 122 -11.06 8.51 0.73
CA ILE A 122 -9.95 8.90 -0.15
C ILE A 122 -8.83 7.86 -0.12
N VAL A 123 -8.58 7.26 1.04
CA VAL A 123 -7.38 6.43 1.27
C VAL A 123 -7.68 4.94 1.30
N ALA A 124 -8.94 4.54 1.49
CA ALA A 124 -9.36 3.17 1.70
C ALA A 124 -9.58 2.38 0.40
N SER A 125 -9.84 1.07 0.52
CA SER A 125 -10.31 0.26 -0.61
C SER A 125 -11.70 0.68 -1.09
N GLU A 126 -12.09 0.15 -2.25
CA GLU A 126 -13.41 0.38 -2.84
C GLU A 126 -14.56 -0.07 -1.92
N ASP A 127 -14.41 -1.22 -1.26
CA ASP A 127 -15.42 -1.77 -0.34
C ASP A 127 -15.64 -0.84 0.87
N VAL A 128 -14.55 -0.38 1.48
CA VAL A 128 -14.61 0.59 2.59
C VAL A 128 -15.17 1.92 2.10
N THR A 129 -14.79 2.37 0.91
CA THR A 129 -15.32 3.60 0.30
C THR A 129 -16.83 3.52 0.08
N SER A 130 -17.33 2.38 -0.41
CA SER A 130 -18.76 2.13 -0.59
C SER A 130 -19.51 2.17 0.75
N ALA A 131 -19.00 1.45 1.75
CA ALA A 131 -19.57 1.44 3.10
C ALA A 131 -19.52 2.83 3.76
N ALA A 132 -18.42 3.57 3.58
CA ALA A 132 -18.22 4.92 4.11
C ALA A 132 -19.23 5.90 3.50
N ARG A 133 -19.52 5.81 2.20
CA ARG A 133 -20.57 6.63 1.57
C ARG A 133 -21.96 6.29 2.13
N GLY A 134 -22.26 5.01 2.29
CA GLY A 134 -23.51 4.55 2.90
C GLY A 134 -23.70 5.13 4.31
N PHE A 135 -22.70 4.96 5.16
CA PHE A 135 -22.69 5.50 6.52
C PHE A 135 -22.75 7.04 6.54
N GLY A 136 -21.96 7.72 5.72
CA GLY A 136 -21.95 9.17 5.61
C GLY A 136 -23.29 9.77 5.17
N GLY A 137 -24.04 9.05 4.31
CA GLY A 137 -25.41 9.40 3.94
C GLY A 137 -26.38 9.31 5.12
N ARG A 138 -26.25 8.26 5.95
CA ARG A 138 -27.06 8.09 7.18
C ARG A 138 -26.72 9.13 8.24
N LEU A 139 -25.44 9.40 8.49
CA LEU A 139 -25.00 10.48 9.38
C LEU A 139 -25.56 11.84 8.96
N ARG A 140 -25.56 12.14 7.65
CA ARG A 140 -26.14 13.37 7.13
C ARG A 140 -27.63 13.44 7.44
N ALA A 141 -28.37 12.35 7.22
CA ALA A 141 -29.80 12.29 7.52
C ALA A 141 -30.07 12.49 9.01
N THR A 142 -29.28 11.89 9.91
CA THR A 142 -29.39 12.09 11.36
C THR A 142 -29.10 13.54 11.75
N ARG A 143 -28.04 14.14 11.21
CA ARG A 143 -27.69 15.54 11.47
C ARG A 143 -28.75 16.52 10.95
N ASP A 144 -29.25 16.28 9.75
CA ASP A 144 -30.29 17.11 9.13
C ASP A 144 -31.64 16.91 9.84
N TRP A 145 -31.86 15.77 10.50
CA TRP A 145 -32.95 15.59 11.46
C TRP A 145 -32.70 16.48 12.68
N LEU A 146 -31.52 16.38 13.34
CA LEU A 146 -31.08 17.20 14.50
C LEU A 146 -31.21 18.71 14.30
N ALA A 147 -31.06 19.20 13.08
CA ALA A 147 -31.17 20.61 12.73
C ALA A 147 -32.62 21.12 12.59
N ARG A 148 -33.65 20.27 12.66
CA ARG A 148 -35.05 20.69 12.47
C ARG A 148 -35.56 21.44 13.72
N PRO A 149 -36.32 22.54 13.55
CA PRO A 149 -36.89 23.28 14.68
C PRO A 149 -38.08 22.57 15.37
N ASP A 150 -38.77 21.66 14.68
CA ASP A 150 -40.03 21.02 15.13
C ASP A 150 -39.84 19.62 15.74
N MET A 151 -38.72 19.37 16.41
CA MET A 151 -38.28 18.02 16.81
C MET A 151 -39.21 17.25 17.75
N LYS A 152 -40.21 17.93 18.32
CA LYS A 152 -41.25 17.33 19.15
C LYS A 152 -42.51 16.88 18.38
N LEU A 153 -42.70 17.20 17.10
CA LEU A 153 -44.07 17.25 16.53
C LEU A 153 -44.42 16.39 15.31
N ARG A 154 -43.56 15.50 14.80
CA ARG A 154 -43.95 14.61 13.67
C ARG A 154 -43.56 13.15 13.84
N GLY A 155 -43.92 12.54 14.97
CA GLY A 155 -44.14 11.08 15.11
C GLY A 155 -43.02 10.12 14.67
N ARG A 156 -41.82 10.63 14.38
CA ARG A 156 -40.64 9.86 14.00
C ARG A 156 -39.69 9.95 15.18
N ASN A 157 -39.45 8.82 15.83
CA ASN A 157 -38.54 8.75 16.97
C ASN A 157 -37.11 9.00 16.47
N PHE A 158 -36.26 9.60 17.30
CA PHE A 158 -34.84 9.75 16.98
C PHE A 158 -34.20 8.41 16.56
N ASP A 159 -34.67 7.32 17.17
CA ASP A 159 -34.25 5.94 16.89
C ASP A 159 -34.44 5.57 15.40
N ASP A 160 -35.51 6.06 14.76
CA ASP A 160 -35.81 5.80 13.34
C ASP A 160 -34.76 6.39 12.38
N VAL A 161 -33.99 7.39 12.82
CA VAL A 161 -32.90 8.00 12.05
C VAL A 161 -31.51 7.64 12.56
N TRP A 162 -31.42 7.13 13.79
CA TRP A 162 -30.16 6.74 14.41
C TRP A 162 -29.82 5.27 14.19
N ASP A 163 -30.78 4.36 14.35
CA ASP A 163 -30.53 2.91 14.21
C ASP A 163 -30.02 2.56 12.79
N PRO A 164 -30.55 3.14 11.69
CA PRO A 164 -29.98 2.91 10.36
C PRO A 164 -28.54 3.45 10.20
N ALA A 165 -28.13 4.42 11.01
CA ALA A 165 -26.75 4.91 11.02
C ALA A 165 -25.83 3.95 11.81
N VAL A 166 -26.33 3.33 12.88
CA VAL A 166 -25.64 2.27 13.62
C VAL A 166 -25.42 1.05 12.73
N ASP A 167 -26.46 0.57 12.03
CA ASP A 167 -26.33 -0.57 11.10
C ASP A 167 -25.29 -0.28 10.01
N ALA A 168 -25.33 0.93 9.44
CA ALA A 168 -24.36 1.34 8.43
C ALA A 168 -22.93 1.46 8.99
N PHE A 169 -22.79 1.83 10.25
CA PHE A 169 -21.50 1.85 10.95
C PHE A 169 -20.95 0.44 11.17
N GLU A 170 -21.79 -0.54 11.50
CA GLU A 170 -21.36 -1.94 11.62
C GLU A 170 -20.82 -2.48 10.29
N LEU A 171 -21.53 -2.21 9.19
CA LEU A 171 -21.07 -2.55 7.84
C LEU A 171 -19.72 -1.90 7.51
N LEU A 172 -19.56 -0.61 7.84
CA LEU A 172 -18.30 0.11 7.67
C LEU A 172 -17.17 -0.50 8.49
N THR A 173 -17.42 -0.84 9.76
CA THR A 173 -16.42 -1.41 10.66
C THR A 173 -15.98 -2.79 10.20
N ASN A 174 -16.92 -3.60 9.68
CA ASN A 174 -16.60 -4.89 9.08
C ASN A 174 -15.74 -4.73 7.81
N ALA A 175 -16.08 -3.78 6.94
CA ALA A 175 -15.27 -3.47 5.75
C ALA A 175 -13.86 -2.99 6.14
N MET A 176 -13.73 -2.11 7.13
CA MET A 176 -12.44 -1.64 7.66
C MET A 176 -11.58 -2.79 8.20
N ARG A 177 -12.20 -3.74 8.92
CA ARG A 177 -11.51 -4.93 9.44
C ARG A 177 -10.95 -5.80 8.31
N VAL A 178 -11.77 -6.05 7.28
CA VAL A 178 -11.34 -6.85 6.11
C VAL A 178 -10.25 -6.11 5.33
N ASP A 179 -10.37 -4.79 5.16
CA ASP A 179 -9.37 -3.96 4.48
C ASP A 179 -8.02 -4.00 5.18
N LEU A 180 -7.98 -3.89 6.51
CA LEU A 180 -6.73 -4.02 7.27
C LEU A 180 -6.17 -5.46 7.24
N GLY A 181 -7.04 -6.47 7.27
CA GLY A 181 -6.65 -7.89 7.22
C GLY A 181 -6.06 -8.32 5.88
N SER A 182 -6.63 -7.83 4.76
CA SER A 182 -6.14 -8.15 3.40
C SER A 182 -4.74 -7.57 3.10
N ILE A 183 -4.37 -6.47 3.78
CA ILE A 183 -3.04 -5.89 3.67
C ILE A 183 -2.00 -6.75 4.42
N ASP A 184 -2.38 -7.37 5.54
CA ASP A 184 -1.47 -8.23 6.30
C ASP A 184 -1.13 -9.53 5.53
N ASP A 185 -2.11 -10.15 4.87
CA ASP A 185 -1.89 -11.35 4.06
C ASP A 185 -1.01 -11.09 2.82
N SER A 186 -1.24 -9.98 2.11
CA SER A 186 -0.41 -9.60 0.95
C SER A 186 1.04 -9.23 1.35
N SER A 187 1.26 -8.79 2.60
CA SER A 187 2.62 -8.57 3.13
C SER A 187 3.36 -9.87 3.44
N ARG A 188 2.64 -10.88 3.98
CA ARG A 188 3.18 -12.22 4.28
C ARG A 188 3.51 -13.02 3.03
N GLU A 189 2.66 -12.93 2.01
CA GLU A 189 2.86 -13.65 0.76
C GLU A 189 4.06 -13.08 -0.03
N ASN A 190 4.26 -11.76 -0.01
CA ASN A 190 5.45 -11.12 -0.58
C ASN A 190 6.75 -11.46 0.17
N SER A 191 6.73 -11.62 1.50
CA SER A 191 7.91 -12.09 2.26
C SER A 191 8.28 -13.55 1.97
N ARG A 192 7.33 -14.37 1.51
CA ARG A 192 7.61 -15.75 1.09
C ARG A 192 8.20 -15.81 -0.33
N LEU A 193 7.81 -14.90 -1.21
CA LEU A 193 8.33 -14.83 -2.58
C LEU A 193 9.76 -14.29 -2.66
N THR A 194 10.19 -13.44 -1.73
CA THR A 194 11.57 -12.91 -1.66
C THR A 194 12.57 -13.83 -0.97
N THR A 195 12.11 -14.91 -0.34
CA THR A 195 12.97 -15.93 0.31
C THR A 195 13.06 -17.24 -0.47
N ALA A 196 12.40 -17.35 -1.62
CA ALA A 196 12.60 -18.45 -2.55
C ALA A 196 13.91 -18.23 -3.32
N ASP A 197 15.00 -18.73 -2.74
CA ASP A 197 16.31 -18.84 -3.39
C ASP A 197 16.19 -19.57 -4.75
N PRO A 198 16.94 -19.13 -5.79
CA PRO A 198 16.99 -19.83 -7.06
C PRO A 198 17.82 -21.12 -6.91
N ALA A 199 17.17 -22.26 -7.11
CA ALA A 199 17.84 -23.55 -7.33
C ALA A 199 18.51 -23.61 -8.71
#